data_AF-A0A5P6AA92-F1
#
_entry.id   AF-A0A5P6AA92-F1
#
_cell.length_a   1.000
_cell.length_b   1.000
_cell.length_c   1.000
_cell.angle_alpha   90.00
_cell.angle_beta   90.00
_cell.angle_gamma   90.00
#
_symmetry.space_group_name_H-M   'P 1'
#
loop_
_entity.id
_entity.type
_entity.pdbx_description
1 polymer ?
#
loop_
_entity_poly.entity_id
_entity_poly.type
_entity_poly.pdbx_seq_one_letter_code
_entity_poly.pdbx_strand_id
1 'polypeptide(L)'
;MINADAAALLQQFAEITHVPVIPTLMGWGCIPDDHELMAGMVGLQTAHRYGNATLLASDLVFGIGNRFANRHTGSVEKYTEGRKIIHIDIEPTQIGRVLCPDLGIVSDAKAALAQLVDIAQQMQKRAACRAASAGLPSVRSASVRCCVKPTSITCRSNRARL
;
A
#
# COMPACT_ATOMS: atom_id res chain seq x y z
N MET A 1 -2.37 -4.17 -18.08
CA MET A 1 -0.89 -4.08 -18.19
C MET A 1 -0.45 -2.80 -17.48
N ILE A 2 0.45 -2.86 -16.49
CA ILE A 2 1.01 -1.64 -15.89
C ILE A 2 2.04 -1.09 -16.88
N ASN A 3 1.92 0.19 -17.28
CA ASN A 3 2.81 0.80 -18.28
C ASN A 3 4.31 0.72 -17.93
N ALA A 4 4.65 0.57 -16.65
CA ALA A 4 6.02 0.46 -16.14
C ALA A 4 6.55 -1.00 -16.05
N ASP A 5 5.82 -1.99 -16.56
CA ASP A 5 6.19 -3.41 -16.49
C ASP A 5 6.48 -3.89 -15.04
N ALA A 6 5.60 -3.50 -14.13
CA ALA A 6 5.74 -3.71 -12.68
C ALA A 6 4.70 -4.70 -12.12
N ALA A 7 4.08 -5.51 -12.97
CA ALA A 7 3.02 -6.45 -12.56
C ALA A 7 3.49 -7.44 -11.47
N ALA A 8 4.67 -8.04 -11.66
CA ALA A 8 5.25 -8.98 -10.70
C ALA A 8 5.54 -8.32 -9.34
N LEU A 9 6.04 -7.07 -9.33
CA LEU A 9 6.31 -6.34 -8.09
C LEU A 9 5.01 -5.95 -7.37
N LEU A 10 3.97 -5.60 -8.11
CA LEU A 10 2.66 -5.29 -7.53
C LEU A 10 2.03 -6.54 -6.89
N GLN A 11 2.10 -7.67 -7.58
CA GLN A 11 1.64 -8.95 -7.03
C GLN A 11 2.43 -9.31 -5.75
N GLN A 12 3.76 -9.23 -5.79
CA GLN A 12 4.61 -9.49 -4.62
C GLN A 12 4.29 -8.56 -3.45
N PHE A 13 4.06 -7.28 -3.72
CA PHE A 13 3.68 -6.32 -2.69
C PHE A 13 2.33 -6.66 -2.06
N ALA A 14 1.33 -7.02 -2.88
CA ALA A 14 0.01 -7.43 -2.41
C ALA A 14 0.09 -8.70 -1.55
N GLU A 15 0.87 -9.70 -1.97
CA GLU A 15 1.08 -10.95 -1.23
C GLU A 15 1.74 -10.72 0.14
N ILE A 16 2.75 -9.84 0.22
CA ILE A 16 3.43 -9.54 1.50
C ILE A 16 2.52 -8.78 2.46
N THR A 17 1.72 -7.86 1.94
CA THR A 17 0.86 -6.98 2.74
C THR A 17 -0.53 -7.55 3.00
N HIS A 18 -0.90 -8.63 2.30
CA HIS A 18 -2.24 -9.21 2.26
C HIS A 18 -3.34 -8.17 1.94
N VAL A 19 -3.02 -7.23 1.04
CA VAL A 19 -3.94 -6.17 0.62
C VAL A 19 -4.68 -6.61 -0.65
N PRO A 20 -6.02 -6.49 -0.69
CA PRO A 20 -6.80 -6.81 -1.89
C PRO A 20 -6.49 -5.82 -3.02
N VAL A 21 -6.39 -6.35 -4.24
CA VAL A 21 -6.06 -5.59 -5.45
C VAL A 21 -7.31 -5.35 -6.29
N ILE A 22 -7.52 -4.09 -6.67
CA ILE A 22 -8.59 -3.65 -7.56
C ILE A 22 -7.93 -3.08 -8.83
N PRO A 23 -7.85 -3.84 -9.93
CA PRO A 23 -7.33 -3.31 -11.18
C PRO A 23 -8.36 -2.37 -11.82
N THR A 24 -7.86 -1.28 -12.41
CA THR A 24 -8.66 -0.50 -13.37
C THR A 24 -8.74 -1.24 -14.70
N LEU A 25 -9.65 -0.83 -15.59
CA LEU A 25 -9.76 -1.43 -16.93
C LEU A 25 -8.43 -1.42 -17.71
N MET A 26 -7.63 -0.36 -17.58
CA MET A 26 -6.29 -0.28 -18.20
C MET A 26 -5.26 -1.15 -17.47
N GLY A 27 -5.41 -1.24 -16.15
CA GLY A 27 -4.56 -2.06 -15.28
C GLY A 27 -4.86 -3.56 -15.38
N TRP A 28 -5.99 -3.96 -15.97
CA TRP A 28 -6.42 -5.35 -16.02
C TRP A 28 -5.33 -6.27 -16.61
N GLY A 29 -5.13 -7.41 -15.96
CA GLY A 29 -3.98 -8.29 -16.17
C GLY A 29 -2.70 -7.92 -15.41
N CYS A 30 -2.73 -6.96 -14.48
CA CYS A 30 -1.60 -6.72 -13.56
C CYS A 30 -1.46 -7.79 -12.47
N ILE A 31 -2.57 -8.45 -12.14
CA ILE A 31 -2.66 -9.62 -11.27
C ILE A 31 -3.57 -10.65 -11.99
N PRO A 32 -3.32 -11.96 -11.87
CA PRO A 32 -4.21 -12.97 -12.45
C PRO A 32 -5.63 -12.85 -11.86
N ASP A 33 -6.65 -13.05 -12.69
CA ASP A 33 -8.04 -12.98 -12.23
C ASP A 33 -8.40 -14.10 -11.24
N ASP A 34 -7.71 -15.24 -11.32
CA ASP A 34 -7.86 -16.39 -10.40
C ASP A 34 -7.13 -16.21 -9.07
N HIS A 35 -6.47 -15.07 -8.86
CA HIS A 35 -5.69 -14.81 -7.66
C HIS A 35 -6.60 -14.49 -6.46
N GLU A 36 -6.31 -15.03 -5.28
CA GLU A 36 -7.14 -14.87 -4.07
C GLU A 36 -7.32 -13.40 -3.64
N LEU A 37 -6.30 -12.57 -3.88
CA LEU A 37 -6.30 -11.14 -3.57
C LEU A 37 -6.97 -10.27 -4.64
N MET A 38 -7.46 -10.85 -5.75
CA MET A 38 -8.18 -10.09 -6.78
C MET A 38 -9.60 -9.77 -6.32
N ALA A 39 -9.85 -8.51 -5.94
CA ALA A 39 -11.14 -8.06 -5.43
C ALA A 39 -12.13 -7.60 -6.52
N GLY A 40 -11.76 -7.78 -7.79
CA GLY A 40 -12.56 -7.37 -8.95
C GLY A 40 -12.34 -5.93 -9.40
N MET A 41 -12.96 -5.57 -10.51
CA MET A 41 -12.91 -4.22 -11.09
C MET A 41 -13.98 -3.31 -10.49
N VAL A 42 -13.63 -2.03 -10.37
CA VAL A 42 -14.53 -0.95 -9.90
C VAL A 42 -14.85 0.03 -11.03
N GLY A 43 -16.09 0.52 -11.03
CA GLY A 43 -16.55 1.59 -11.91
C GLY A 43 -18.06 1.62 -12.14
N LEU A 44 -18.47 2.42 -13.11
CA LEU A 44 -19.88 2.64 -13.48
C LEU A 44 -20.41 1.62 -14.50
N GLN A 45 -19.57 1.18 -15.44
CA GLN A 45 -19.96 0.29 -16.54
C GLN A 45 -19.17 -1.02 -16.50
N THR A 46 -17.84 -0.91 -16.64
CA THR A 46 -16.91 -2.04 -16.60
C THR A 46 -16.51 -2.33 -15.15
N ALA A 47 -17.42 -2.93 -14.39
CA ALA A 47 -17.25 -3.17 -12.97
C ALA A 47 -17.94 -4.45 -12.52
N HIS A 48 -17.47 -5.00 -11.41
CA HIS A 48 -18.14 -6.08 -10.72
C HIS A 48 -18.87 -5.55 -9.48
N ARG A 49 -20.02 -6.14 -9.16
CA ARG A 49 -20.81 -5.74 -7.98
C ARG A 49 -20.00 -5.87 -6.68
N TYR A 50 -19.23 -6.95 -6.56
CA TYR A 50 -18.37 -7.18 -5.41
C TYR A 50 -17.19 -6.21 -5.36
N GLY A 51 -16.59 -5.83 -6.49
CA GLY A 51 -15.54 -4.81 -6.53
C GLY A 51 -16.01 -3.46 -6.00
N ASN A 52 -17.18 -3.00 -6.46
CA ASN A 52 -17.76 -1.74 -5.96
C ASN A 52 -18.11 -1.83 -4.46
N ALA A 53 -18.63 -2.97 -3.99
CA ALA A 53 -18.90 -3.17 -2.56
C ALA A 53 -17.63 -3.15 -1.72
N THR A 54 -16.55 -3.80 -2.17
CA THR A 54 -15.24 -3.82 -1.49
C THR A 54 -14.65 -2.42 -1.41
N LEU A 55 -14.73 -1.62 -2.48
CA LEU A 55 -14.24 -0.24 -2.45
C LEU A 55 -15.09 0.65 -1.54
N LEU A 56 -16.41 0.46 -1.50
CA LEU A 56 -17.25 1.21 -0.56
C LEU A 56 -17.02 0.80 0.90
N ALA A 57 -16.59 -0.43 1.16
CA ALA A 57 -16.24 -0.91 2.49
C ALA A 57 -14.81 -0.54 2.93
N SER A 58 -13.95 -0.07 2.03
CA SER A 58 -12.57 0.27 2.36
C SER A 58 -12.46 1.60 3.10
N ASP A 59 -11.40 1.73 3.90
CA ASP A 59 -11.00 2.93 4.63
C ASP A 59 -9.77 3.63 3.99
N LEU A 60 -9.06 2.92 3.12
CA LEU A 60 -7.89 3.38 2.37
C LEU A 60 -8.00 2.97 0.90
N VAL A 61 -7.63 3.87 -0.01
CA VAL A 61 -7.39 3.57 -1.42
C VAL A 61 -5.95 3.91 -1.76
N PHE A 62 -5.19 2.91 -2.20
CA PHE A 62 -3.79 3.04 -2.59
C PHE A 62 -3.66 2.98 -4.11
N GLY A 63 -3.68 4.16 -4.74
CA GLY A 63 -3.60 4.31 -6.19
C GLY A 63 -2.17 4.32 -6.70
N ILE A 64 -1.78 3.29 -7.46
CA ILE A 64 -0.46 3.19 -8.09
C ILE A 64 -0.61 3.27 -9.61
N GLY A 65 -0.02 4.31 -10.21
CA GLY A 65 -0.01 4.50 -11.66
C GLY A 65 -1.40 4.59 -12.29
N ASN A 66 -2.41 4.96 -11.49
CA ASN A 66 -3.78 5.12 -11.94
C ASN A 66 -4.11 6.61 -12.07
N ARG A 67 -4.89 6.92 -13.10
CA ARG A 67 -5.67 8.17 -13.14
C ARG A 67 -7.08 7.88 -12.63
N PHE A 68 -7.62 8.77 -11.80
CA PHE A 68 -8.99 8.69 -11.33
C PHE A 68 -9.96 9.12 -12.43
N ALA A 69 -10.23 8.21 -13.36
CA ALA A 69 -11.14 8.45 -14.47
C ALA A 69 -12.58 8.55 -13.97
N ASN A 70 -13.36 9.46 -14.57
CA ASN A 70 -14.78 9.65 -14.23
C ASN A 70 -15.59 8.33 -14.27
N ARG A 71 -15.29 7.43 -15.22
CA ARG A 71 -15.97 6.12 -15.32
C ARG A 71 -15.64 5.15 -14.18
N HIS A 72 -14.54 5.37 -13.47
CA HIS A 72 -14.13 4.58 -12.31
C HIS A 72 -14.67 5.19 -11.01
N THR A 73 -14.57 6.53 -10.86
CA THR A 73 -14.97 7.22 -9.63
C THR A 73 -16.47 7.48 -9.54
N GLY A 74 -17.13 7.79 -10.65
CA GLY A 74 -18.45 8.42 -10.61
C GLY A 74 -18.39 9.74 -9.85
N SER A 75 -19.27 9.89 -8.85
CA SER A 75 -19.24 11.03 -7.93
C SER A 75 -18.03 10.96 -7.00
N VAL A 76 -17.12 11.92 -7.13
CA VAL A 76 -15.89 11.99 -6.33
C VAL A 76 -16.20 12.03 -4.83
N GLU A 77 -17.26 12.76 -4.41
CA GLU A 77 -17.60 12.83 -2.98
C GLU A 77 -17.90 11.45 -2.39
N LYS A 78 -18.70 10.63 -3.08
CA LYS A 78 -19.03 9.26 -2.64
C LYS A 78 -17.81 8.35 -2.67
N TYR A 79 -16.94 8.53 -3.64
CA TYR A 79 -15.70 7.76 -3.77
C TYR A 79 -14.76 8.03 -2.58
N THR A 80 -14.61 9.29 -2.16
CA THR A 80 -13.70 9.69 -1.08
C THR A 80 -14.33 9.70 0.32
N GLU A 81 -15.64 9.48 0.44
CA GLU A 81 -16.36 9.55 1.71
C GLU A 81 -15.81 8.58 2.76
N GLY A 82 -15.18 9.13 3.81
CA GLY A 82 -14.61 8.34 4.91
C GLY A 82 -13.34 7.56 4.55
N ARG A 83 -12.68 7.88 3.43
CA ARG A 83 -11.53 7.13 2.92
C ARG A 83 -10.30 8.00 2.77
N LYS A 84 -9.15 7.44 3.14
CA LYS A 84 -7.85 8.04 2.86
C LYS A 84 -7.38 7.63 1.47
N ILE A 85 -6.85 8.58 0.72
CA ILE A 85 -6.38 8.35 -0.64
C ILE A 85 -4.88 8.61 -0.73
N ILE A 86 -4.13 7.58 -1.12
CA ILE A 86 -2.73 7.68 -1.47
C ILE A 86 -2.62 7.52 -2.98
N HIS A 87 -1.88 8.42 -3.63
CA HIS A 87 -1.75 8.43 -5.09
C HIS A 87 -0.28 8.55 -5.49
N ILE A 88 0.19 7.55 -6.25
CA ILE A 88 1.52 7.52 -6.84
C ILE A 88 1.36 7.60 -8.36
N ASP A 89 1.91 8.65 -8.97
CA ASP A 89 1.90 8.84 -10.42
C ASP A 89 3.25 9.39 -10.88
N ILE A 90 3.64 9.09 -12.11
CA ILE A 90 4.87 9.64 -12.70
C ILE A 90 4.68 11.10 -13.11
N GLU A 91 3.44 11.48 -13.43
CA GLU A 91 3.09 12.79 -13.94
C GLU A 91 2.52 13.67 -12.80
N PRO A 92 3.23 14.73 -12.38
CA PRO A 92 2.81 15.57 -11.26
C PRO A 92 1.47 16.27 -11.52
N THR A 93 1.13 16.55 -12.79
CA THR A 93 -0.15 17.20 -13.14
C THR A 93 -1.38 16.32 -12.97
N GLN A 94 -1.22 15.01 -12.78
CA GLN A 94 -2.35 14.10 -12.49
C GLN A 94 -2.74 14.11 -11.01
N ILE A 95 -1.78 14.38 -10.13
CA ILE A 95 -1.99 14.41 -8.68
C ILE A 95 -2.80 15.66 -8.33
N GLY A 96 -3.97 15.49 -7.72
CA GLY A 96 -4.84 16.62 -7.36
C GLY A 96 -5.77 17.10 -8.49
N ARG A 97 -5.74 16.49 -9.68
CA ARG A 97 -6.54 16.95 -10.83
C ARG A 97 -8.03 16.65 -10.70
N VAL A 98 -8.38 15.45 -10.24
CA VAL A 98 -9.77 14.98 -10.11
C VAL A 98 -10.20 14.96 -8.65
N LEU A 99 -9.29 14.54 -7.78
CA LEU A 99 -9.47 14.52 -6.33
C LEU A 99 -8.14 14.86 -5.68
N CYS A 100 -8.22 15.50 -4.50
CA CYS A 100 -7.05 15.83 -3.70
C CYS A 100 -6.67 14.60 -2.86
N PRO A 101 -5.54 13.93 -3.13
CA PRO A 101 -5.10 12.81 -2.30
C PRO A 101 -4.54 13.30 -0.96
N ASP A 102 -4.67 12.49 0.09
CA ASP A 102 -4.01 12.75 1.38
C ASP A 102 -2.48 12.68 1.26
N LEU A 103 -1.99 11.79 0.38
CA LEU A 103 -0.58 11.67 0.07
C LEU A 103 -0.41 11.49 -1.44
N GLY A 104 0.21 12.47 -2.09
CA GLY A 104 0.63 12.41 -3.49
C GLY A 104 2.13 12.20 -3.62
N ILE A 105 2.57 11.17 -4.34
CA ILE A 105 3.99 10.87 -4.58
C ILE A 105 4.24 10.90 -6.08
N VAL A 106 5.18 11.73 -6.51
CA VAL A 106 5.63 11.77 -7.91
C VAL A 106 6.75 10.75 -8.07
N SER A 107 6.46 9.63 -8.73
CA SER A 107 7.45 8.56 -8.94
C SER A 107 7.04 7.63 -10.07
N ASP A 108 8.03 6.97 -10.67
CA ASP A 108 7.76 5.83 -11.53
C ASP A 108 7.21 4.66 -10.69
N ALA A 109 6.17 3.99 -11.22
CA ALA A 109 5.48 2.92 -10.49
C ALA A 109 6.41 1.75 -10.14
N LYS A 110 7.36 1.40 -11.02
CA LYS A 110 8.32 0.30 -10.77
C LYS A 110 9.30 0.68 -9.67
N ALA A 111 9.84 1.90 -9.72
CA ALA A 111 10.76 2.43 -8.71
C ALA A 111 10.10 2.54 -7.33
N ALA A 112 8.84 3.01 -7.28
CA ALA A 112 8.07 3.09 -6.04
C ALA A 112 7.76 1.69 -5.48
N LEU A 113 7.28 0.77 -6.32
CA LEU A 113 6.96 -0.61 -5.90
C LEU A 113 8.18 -1.37 -5.40
N ALA A 114 9.34 -1.23 -6.03
CA ALA A 114 10.58 -1.86 -5.57
C ALA A 114 10.91 -1.45 -4.13
N GLN A 115 10.86 -0.14 -3.84
CA GLN A 115 11.10 0.36 -2.48
C GLN A 115 10.02 -0.08 -1.49
N LEU A 116 8.75 -0.12 -1.92
CA LEU A 116 7.65 -0.58 -1.09
C LEU A 116 7.81 -2.06 -0.72
N VAL A 117 8.21 -2.92 -1.66
CA VAL A 117 8.49 -4.34 -1.41
C VAL A 117 9.64 -4.50 -0.42
N ASP A 118 10.75 -3.79 -0.62
CA ASP A 118 11.90 -3.85 0.29
C ASP A 118 11.52 -3.45 1.72
N ILE A 119 10.75 -2.37 1.88
CA ILE A 119 10.27 -1.91 3.18
C ILE A 119 9.28 -2.92 3.77
N ALA A 120 8.35 -3.45 2.98
CA ALA A 120 7.36 -4.43 3.44
C ALA A 120 8.04 -5.70 3.96
N GLN A 121 9.07 -6.21 3.27
CA GLN A 121 9.87 -7.35 3.74
C GLN A 121 10.61 -7.04 5.03
N GLN A 122 11.19 -5.84 5.17
CA GLN A 122 11.83 -5.41 6.41
C GLN A 122 10.83 -5.32 7.55
N MET A 123 9.62 -4.82 7.31
CA MET A 123 8.55 -4.74 8.29
C MET A 123 8.10 -6.13 8.75
N GLN A 124 7.95 -7.07 7.81
CA GLN A 124 7.60 -8.46 8.11
C GLN A 124 8.68 -9.14 8.97
N LYS A 125 9.96 -8.97 8.61
CA LYS A 125 11.10 -9.46 9.42
C LYS A 125 11.11 -8.84 10.82
N ARG A 126 10.87 -7.54 10.93
CA ARG A 126 10.78 -6.84 12.24
C ARG A 126 9.58 -7.31 13.06
N ALA A 127 8.45 -7.59 12.44
CA ALA A 127 7.26 -8.13 13.11
C ALA A 127 7.55 -9.54 13.64
N ALA A 128 8.19 -10.39 12.83
CA ALA A 128 8.62 -11.73 13.25
C ALA A 128 9.63 -11.68 14.41
N CYS A 129 10.64 -10.80 14.35
CA CYS A 129 11.58 -10.62 15.46
C CYS A 129 10.89 -10.13 16.74
N ARG A 130 9.90 -9.23 16.62
CA ARG A 130 9.12 -8.76 17.78
C ARG A 130 8.26 -9.86 18.39
N ALA A 131 7.59 -10.66 17.57
CA ALA A 131 6.81 -11.80 18.03
C ALA A 131 7.70 -12.85 18.74
N ALA A 132 8.88 -13.13 18.18
CA ALA A 132 9.86 -14.03 18.80
C ALA A 132 10.39 -13.49 20.14
N SER A 133 10.58 -12.18 20.28
CA SER A 133 11.04 -11.56 21.53
C SER A 133 9.95 -11.45 22.61
N ALA A 134 8.66 -11.48 22.23
CA ALA A 134 7.53 -11.34 23.14
C ALA A 134 7.20 -12.64 23.90
N GLY A 135 7.67 -13.80 23.42
CA GLY A 135 7.47 -15.10 24.05
C GLY A 135 8.57 -15.53 25.02
N LEU A 136 9.64 -14.74 25.21
CA LEU A 136 10.69 -15.07 26.17
C LEU A 136 10.37 -14.51 27.57
N PRO A 137 10.26 -15.34 28.62
CA PRO A 137 10.26 -14.84 29.98
C PRO A 137 11.55 -14.06 30.22
N SER A 138 11.47 -13.03 31.05
CA SER A 138 12.54 -12.06 31.30
C SER A 138 13.84 -12.70 31.83
N VAL A 139 14.65 -13.26 30.95
CA VAL A 139 16.01 -13.66 31.29
C VAL A 139 16.92 -12.54 30.83
N ARG A 140 17.23 -11.66 31.79
CA ARG A 140 18.38 -10.77 31.74
C ARG A 140 19.63 -11.59 31.38
N SER A 141 20.53 -10.97 30.62
CA SER A 141 21.85 -11.46 30.20
C SER A 141 21.88 -12.70 29.33
N ALA A 142 21.81 -12.51 28.01
CA ALA A 142 22.82 -12.96 27.05
C ALA A 142 22.36 -12.71 25.61
N SER A 143 23.01 -11.75 24.94
CA SER A 143 23.27 -11.78 23.49
C SER A 143 22.13 -12.19 22.54
N VAL A 144 20.94 -11.60 22.63
CA VAL A 144 20.10 -11.48 21.43
C VAL A 144 20.70 -10.33 20.61
N ARG A 145 21.74 -10.64 19.83
CA ARG A 145 22.26 -9.74 18.80
C ARG A 145 21.25 -9.76 17.65
N CYS A 146 20.08 -9.17 17.91
CA CYS A 146 19.06 -8.93 16.92
C CYS A 146 19.71 -8.05 15.86
N CYS A 147 19.88 -8.60 14.66
CA CYS A 147 20.60 -7.99 13.55
C CYS A 147 19.76 -6.84 12.96
N VAL A 148 19.54 -5.79 13.74
CA VAL A 148 19.08 -4.49 13.26
C VAL A 148 20.26 -3.56 13.51
N LYS A 149 21.02 -3.26 12.45
CA LYS A 149 22.03 -2.20 12.52
C LYS A 149 21.31 -0.94 13.04
N PRO A 150 21.82 -0.29 14.11
CA PRO A 150 21.17 0.87 14.68
C PRO A 150 21.36 2.04 13.72
N THR A 151 20.33 2.35 12.92
CA THR A 151 20.26 3.68 12.31
C THR A 151 19.79 4.62 13.41
N SER A 152 20.72 5.43 13.89
CA SER A 152 20.57 6.37 14.99
C SER A 152 19.46 7.39 14.71
N ILE A 153 18.31 7.24 15.35
CA ILE A 153 17.41 8.34 15.67
C ILE A 153 17.40 8.45 17.19
N THR A 154 18.31 9.26 17.71
CA THR A 154 18.37 9.62 19.13
C THR A 154 17.20 10.55 19.45
N CYS A 155 16.07 9.99 19.90
CA CYS A 155 15.06 10.75 20.61
C CYS A 155 15.50 10.89 22.08
N ARG A 156 16.27 11.94 22.40
CA ARG A 156 16.54 12.32 23.79
C ARG A 156 15.27 12.95 24.36
N SER A 157 14.46 12.17 25.08
CA SER A 157 13.51 12.74 26.03
C SER A 157 14.21 12.83 27.40
N ASN A 158 14.65 14.04 27.73
CA ASN A 158 15.21 14.35 29.03
C ASN A 158 14.05 14.56 30.02
N ARG A 159 13.63 13.50 30.72
CA ARG A 159 12.83 13.63 31.95
C ARG A 159 13.71 13.26 33.14
N ALA A 160 14.39 14.25 33.70
CA ALA A 160 14.86 14.19 35.07
C ALA A 160 13.80 14.86 35.94
N ARG A 161 13.23 14.08 36.86
CA ARG A 161 12.52 14.58 38.04
C ARG A 161 13.54 15.25 38.97
N LEU A 162 13.23 16.44 39.47
CA LEU A 162 13.05 16.76 40.89
C LEU A 162 12.23 18.05 40.97
#